data_AF-A0A8T5UTN8-F1
#
_entry.id   AF-A0A8T5UTN8-F1
#
_cell.length_a   1.000
_cell.length_b   1.000
_cell.length_c   1.000
_cell.angle_alpha   90.00
_cell.angle_beta   90.00
_cell.angle_gamma   90.00
#
_symmetry.space_group_name_H-M   'P 1'
#
loop_
_entity.id
_entity.type
_entity.pdbx_description
1 polymer ?
#
loop_
_entity_poly.entity_id
_entity_poly.type
_entity_poly.pdbx_seq_one_letter_code
_entity_poly.pdbx_strand_id
1 'polypeptide(L)'
;MKHLLSKDLKLIFLLSLIYIILISFPNLHFNKSFLELGFLVLSFLFVGYSLISLLRPEENYHEILNKPLLILEFSVLIILAVSVILKFSLGLHVLILVTLMSIITMVLSLSAYIRRIGYYKPNGKRIVSHSPDETPIQPEDATSPTEQKTSQTIEKPTTKPGPKSKFSLFYDLILIDLLSIFAITTYFIPHININLLHDVIGIIYMVFIPGYMFMAILLPKKSSLGTIIRLGLSVGVTLPVTSLIGMVLYYTKYGISINSLLIPLAILTLILSVYAIKKRIKAYNQ
;
A
#
# COMPACT_ATOMS: atom_id res chain seq x y z
N MET A 1 -12.34 5.05 -25.61
CA MET A 1 -11.02 4.69 -25.02
C MET A 1 -11.06 3.73 -23.81
N LYS A 2 -12.19 3.10 -23.44
CA LYS A 2 -12.27 2.21 -22.24
C LYS A 2 -11.68 0.79 -22.43
N HIS A 3 -11.39 0.38 -23.67
CA HIS A 3 -11.04 -1.02 -23.99
C HIS A 3 -9.55 -1.37 -23.84
N LEU A 4 -8.66 -0.38 -23.71
CA LEU A 4 -7.23 -0.63 -23.49
C LEU A 4 -6.91 -0.92 -22.02
N LEU A 5 -7.74 -0.43 -21.11
CA LEU A 5 -7.49 -0.38 -19.67
C LEU A 5 -7.37 -1.74 -18.97
N SER A 6 -7.97 -2.79 -19.53
CA SER A 6 -7.93 -4.13 -18.94
C SER A 6 -6.92 -5.06 -19.62
N LYS A 7 -6.30 -4.61 -20.72
CA LYS A 7 -5.33 -5.42 -21.48
C LYS A 7 -4.02 -5.60 -20.73
N ASP A 8 -3.56 -4.58 -20.01
CA ASP A 8 -2.28 -4.63 -19.29
C ASP A 8 -2.30 -5.71 -18.19
N LEU A 9 -3.41 -5.81 -17.44
CA LEU A 9 -3.56 -6.81 -16.39
C LEU A 9 -3.69 -8.22 -16.98
N LYS A 10 -4.39 -8.36 -18.13
CA LYS A 10 -4.43 -9.64 -18.87
C LYS A 10 -3.05 -10.06 -19.35
N LEU A 11 -2.25 -9.10 -19.82
CA LEU A 11 -0.88 -9.36 -20.27
C LEU A 11 0.00 -9.83 -19.11
N ILE A 12 -0.06 -9.15 -17.96
CA ILE A 12 0.69 -9.54 -16.76
C ILE A 12 0.24 -10.91 -16.25
N PHE A 13 -1.06 -11.19 -16.26
CA PHE A 13 -1.60 -12.50 -15.91
C PHE A 13 -1.05 -13.59 -16.85
N LEU A 14 -1.15 -13.38 -18.16
CA LEU A 14 -0.67 -14.34 -19.17
C LEU A 14 0.83 -14.57 -19.07
N LEU A 15 1.60 -13.50 -18.81
CA LEU A 15 3.05 -13.56 -18.68
C LEU A 15 3.51 -14.22 -17.37
N SER A 16 2.72 -14.11 -16.31
CA SER A 16 2.94 -14.87 -15.07
C SER A 16 2.58 -16.35 -15.27
N LEU A 17 1.50 -16.63 -16.00
CA LEU A 17 1.06 -17.99 -16.31
C LEU A 17 2.05 -18.71 -17.23
N ILE A 18 2.54 -18.06 -18.29
CA ILE A 18 3.51 -18.66 -19.21
C ILE A 18 4.81 -19.01 -18.49
N TYR A 19 5.25 -18.21 -17.52
CA TYR A 19 6.41 -18.55 -16.70
C TYR A 19 6.18 -19.82 -15.88
N ILE A 20 5.05 -19.93 -15.18
CA ILE A 20 4.70 -21.11 -14.38
C ILE A 20 4.65 -22.37 -15.26
N ILE A 21 4.12 -22.24 -16.47
CA ILE A 21 4.09 -23.33 -17.46
C ILE A 21 5.52 -23.68 -17.89
N LEU A 22 6.33 -22.67 -18.22
CA LEU A 22 7.70 -22.85 -18.73
C LEU A 22 8.61 -23.55 -17.69
N ILE A 23 8.49 -23.22 -16.40
CA ILE A 23 9.26 -23.87 -15.35
C ILE A 23 8.76 -25.30 -15.03
N SER A 24 7.48 -25.60 -15.31
CA SER A 24 6.89 -26.93 -15.09
C SER A 24 7.42 -28.00 -16.06
N PHE A 25 8.02 -27.61 -17.18
CA PHE A 25 8.63 -28.53 -18.13
C PHE A 25 10.14 -28.66 -17.90
N PRO A 26 10.61 -29.70 -17.17
CA PRO A 26 12.03 -29.84 -16.84
C PRO A 26 12.92 -30.08 -18.06
N ASN A 27 12.36 -30.53 -19.19
CA ASN A 27 13.07 -30.95 -20.40
C ASN A 27 13.33 -29.82 -21.41
N LEU A 28 12.98 -28.57 -21.09
CA LEU A 28 13.31 -27.43 -21.95
C LEU A 28 14.82 -27.17 -21.89
N HIS A 29 15.52 -27.38 -23.01
CA HIS A 29 16.95 -27.14 -23.20
C HIS A 29 17.35 -25.64 -23.16
N PHE A 30 16.47 -24.75 -22.70
CA PHE A 30 16.80 -23.35 -22.50
C PHE A 30 17.60 -23.14 -21.22
N ASN A 31 18.46 -22.12 -21.20
CA ASN A 31 19.23 -21.73 -20.02
C ASN A 31 18.30 -21.33 -18.86
N LYS A 32 17.94 -22.29 -17.99
CA LYS A 32 16.99 -22.10 -16.88
C LYS A 32 17.39 -20.94 -15.97
N SER A 33 18.68 -20.82 -15.63
CA SER A 33 19.18 -19.74 -14.78
C SER A 33 19.01 -18.35 -15.41
N PHE A 34 19.12 -18.23 -16.74
CA PHE A 34 18.88 -16.97 -17.44
C PHE A 34 17.39 -16.59 -17.40
N LEU A 35 16.53 -17.58 -17.60
CA LEU A 35 15.09 -17.40 -17.50
C LEU A 35 14.67 -16.99 -16.09
N GLU A 36 15.22 -17.65 -15.06
CA GLU A 36 14.96 -17.32 -13.65
C GLU A 36 15.38 -15.89 -13.32
N LEU A 37 16.58 -15.47 -13.73
CA LEU A 37 17.06 -14.12 -13.48
C LEU A 37 16.22 -13.07 -14.22
N GLY A 38 15.89 -13.33 -15.50
CA GLY A 38 15.04 -12.44 -16.29
C GLY A 38 13.64 -12.28 -15.69
N PHE A 39 13.03 -13.40 -15.28
CA PHE A 39 11.72 -13.37 -14.63
C PHE A 39 11.77 -12.82 -13.21
N LEU A 40 12.88 -12.94 -12.48
CA LEU A 40 13.04 -12.28 -11.17
C LEU A 40 12.93 -10.75 -11.32
N VAL A 41 13.65 -10.17 -12.28
CA VAL A 41 13.59 -8.73 -12.56
C VAL A 41 12.20 -8.32 -13.03
N LEU A 42 11.55 -9.14 -13.85
CA LEU A 42 10.23 -8.83 -14.37
C LEU A 42 9.13 -8.96 -13.31
N SER A 43 9.22 -9.97 -12.45
CA SER A 43 8.33 -10.19 -11.31
C SER A 43 8.34 -8.99 -10.38
N PHE A 44 9.52 -8.37 -10.21
CA PHE A 44 9.65 -7.15 -9.45
C PHE A 44 8.74 -6.03 -10.00
N LEU A 45 8.66 -5.83 -11.31
CA LEU A 45 7.77 -4.80 -11.85
C LEU A 45 6.29 -5.22 -11.75
N PHE A 46 5.99 -6.48 -12.06
CA PHE A 46 4.62 -6.97 -12.18
C PHE A 46 3.87 -7.10 -10.86
N VAL A 47 4.53 -7.59 -9.80
CA VAL A 47 3.95 -7.68 -8.47
C VAL A 47 3.49 -6.30 -8.00
N GLY A 48 4.39 -5.31 -8.08
CA GLY A 48 4.11 -3.93 -7.67
C GLY A 48 2.97 -3.31 -8.49
N TYR A 49 3.03 -3.44 -9.81
CA TYR A 49 2.00 -2.90 -10.71
C TYR A 49 0.63 -3.56 -10.46
N SER A 50 0.62 -4.87 -10.27
CA SER A 50 -0.60 -5.62 -10.02
C SER A 50 -1.22 -5.26 -8.67
N LEU A 51 -0.41 -5.05 -7.64
CA LEU A 51 -0.90 -4.64 -6.33
C LEU A 51 -1.50 -3.23 -6.37
N ILE A 52 -0.83 -2.27 -7.02
CA ILE A 52 -1.37 -0.91 -7.09
C ILE A 52 -2.65 -0.87 -7.94
N SER A 53 -2.71 -1.65 -9.03
CA SER A 53 -3.93 -1.80 -9.82
C SER A 53 -5.07 -2.41 -9.01
N LEU A 54 -4.76 -3.34 -8.11
CA LEU A 54 -5.74 -3.88 -7.17
C LEU A 54 -6.18 -2.79 -6.21
N LEU A 55 -5.27 -2.10 -5.54
CA LEU A 55 -5.58 -1.09 -4.52
C LEU A 55 -6.30 0.14 -5.09
N ARG A 56 -6.05 0.49 -6.36
CA ARG A 56 -6.60 1.65 -7.07
C ARG A 56 -7.16 1.24 -8.44
N PRO A 57 -8.35 0.62 -8.47
CA PRO A 57 -8.96 0.17 -9.72
C PRO A 57 -9.33 1.33 -10.65
N GLU A 58 -9.47 2.53 -10.08
CA GLU A 58 -9.83 3.80 -10.72
C GLU A 58 -8.74 4.39 -11.62
N GLU A 59 -7.47 4.15 -11.28
CA GLU A 59 -6.35 4.79 -11.95
C GLU A 59 -6.04 4.07 -13.27
N ASN A 60 -5.81 4.86 -14.31
CA ASN A 60 -5.39 4.34 -15.62
C ASN A 60 -3.95 3.81 -15.57
N TYR A 61 -3.57 2.97 -16.54
CA TYR A 61 -2.21 2.45 -16.62
C TYR A 61 -1.15 3.56 -16.70
N HIS A 62 -1.43 4.64 -17.45
CA HIS A 62 -0.55 5.81 -17.49
C HIS A 62 -0.40 6.50 -16.13
N GLU A 63 -1.48 6.64 -15.37
CA GLU A 63 -1.46 7.27 -14.06
C GLU A 63 -0.71 6.42 -13.03
N ILE A 64 -0.81 5.10 -13.15
CA ILE A 64 -0.08 4.14 -12.33
C ILE A 64 1.41 4.18 -12.68
N LEU A 65 1.77 4.12 -13.97
CA LEU A 65 3.16 4.14 -14.44
C LEU A 65 3.86 5.46 -14.15
N ASN A 66 3.14 6.57 -14.03
CA ASN A 66 3.67 7.87 -13.60
C ASN A 66 4.07 7.90 -12.11
N LYS A 67 3.84 6.82 -11.35
CA LYS A 67 4.22 6.67 -9.93
C LYS A 67 5.22 5.51 -9.76
N PRO A 68 6.39 5.55 -10.43
CA PRO A 68 7.32 4.43 -10.45
C PRO A 68 7.86 4.10 -9.04
N LEU A 69 8.06 5.12 -8.20
CA LEU A 69 8.48 4.95 -6.81
C LEU A 69 7.53 4.03 -6.04
N LEU A 70 6.22 4.21 -6.22
CA LEU A 70 5.21 3.46 -5.48
C LEU A 70 5.11 2.01 -5.98
N ILE A 71 5.26 1.78 -7.29
CA ILE A 71 5.34 0.43 -7.87
C ILE A 71 6.56 -0.32 -7.30
N LEU A 72 7.73 0.33 -7.35
CA LEU A 72 9.00 -0.23 -6.90
C LEU A 72 8.90 -0.66 -5.44
N GLU A 73 8.33 0.20 -4.61
CA GLU A 73 8.33 0.03 -3.16
C GLU A 73 7.37 -1.07 -2.68
N PHE A 74 6.13 -1.09 -3.20
CA PHE A 74 5.21 -2.20 -2.92
C PHE A 74 5.73 -3.55 -3.44
N SER A 75 6.49 -3.52 -4.53
CA SER A 75 7.17 -4.71 -5.02
C SER A 75 8.24 -5.21 -4.05
N VAL A 76 9.16 -4.33 -3.62
CA VAL A 76 10.19 -4.69 -2.63
C VAL A 76 9.54 -5.26 -1.38
N LEU A 77 8.45 -4.65 -0.89
CA LEU A 77 7.74 -5.10 0.30
C LEU A 77 7.23 -6.54 0.13
N ILE A 78 6.51 -6.84 -0.94
CA ILE A 78 5.97 -8.18 -1.18
C ILE A 78 7.11 -9.20 -1.35
N ILE A 79 8.17 -8.83 -2.09
CA ILE A 79 9.32 -9.70 -2.31
C ILE A 79 10.04 -10.02 -1.01
N LEU A 80 10.26 -9.00 -0.17
CA LEU A 80 10.90 -9.17 1.13
C LEU A 80 10.03 -10.04 2.04
N ALA A 81 8.73 -9.78 2.12
CA ALA A 81 7.81 -10.57 2.94
C ALA A 81 7.83 -12.05 2.54
N VAL A 82 7.75 -12.34 1.25
CA VAL A 82 7.82 -13.72 0.75
C VAL A 82 9.20 -14.34 0.96
N SER A 83 10.28 -13.59 0.73
CA SER A 83 11.64 -14.06 0.99
C SER A 83 11.81 -14.49 2.45
N VAL A 84 11.32 -13.69 3.40
CA VAL A 84 11.33 -14.04 4.83
C VAL A 84 10.54 -15.33 5.10
N ILE A 85 9.34 -15.47 4.51
CA ILE A 85 8.50 -16.67 4.67
C ILE A 85 9.19 -17.91 4.10
N LEU A 86 9.79 -17.80 2.91
CA LEU A 86 10.54 -18.91 2.28
C LEU A 86 11.75 -19.31 3.10
N LYS A 87 12.49 -18.32 3.62
CA LYS A 87 13.66 -18.57 4.47
C LYS A 87 13.31 -19.41 5.68
N PHE A 88 12.13 -19.21 6.27
CA PHE A 88 11.67 -19.96 7.43
C PHE A 88 11.12 -21.35 7.08
N SER A 89 10.46 -21.51 5.93
CA SER A 89 9.72 -22.74 5.58
C SER A 89 10.53 -23.76 4.77
N LEU A 90 11.16 -23.33 3.66
CA LEU A 90 11.62 -24.22 2.57
C LEU A 90 13.06 -23.93 2.11
N GLY A 91 13.73 -22.94 2.69
CA GLY A 91 15.03 -22.44 2.24
C GLY A 91 14.92 -21.41 1.11
N LEU A 92 15.95 -20.56 0.98
CA LEU A 92 15.99 -19.48 -0.01
C LEU A 92 16.53 -19.98 -1.37
N HIS A 93 15.69 -20.68 -2.12
CA HIS A 93 15.96 -21.00 -3.52
C HIS A 93 15.30 -19.98 -4.46
N VAL A 94 16.07 -19.44 -5.41
CA VAL A 94 15.59 -18.43 -6.38
C VAL A 94 14.40 -18.96 -7.18
N LEU A 95 14.45 -20.22 -7.62
CA LEU A 95 13.35 -20.86 -8.35
C LEU A 95 12.03 -20.82 -7.57
N ILE A 96 12.06 -21.20 -6.28
CA ILE A 96 10.87 -21.23 -5.43
C ILE A 96 10.35 -19.79 -5.21
N LEU A 97 11.26 -18.84 -5.01
CA LEU A 97 10.93 -17.42 -4.85
C LEU A 97 10.20 -16.86 -6.08
N VAL A 98 10.78 -17.02 -7.27
CA VAL A 98 10.19 -16.48 -8.52
C VAL A 98 8.89 -17.20 -8.86
N THR A 99 8.78 -18.50 -8.57
CA THR A 99 7.53 -19.26 -8.73
C THR A 99 6.43 -18.71 -7.83
N LEU A 100 6.71 -18.50 -6.54
CA LEU A 100 5.71 -17.96 -5.62
C LEU A 100 5.34 -16.51 -5.96
N MET A 101 6.31 -15.69 -6.38
CA MET A 101 6.05 -14.35 -6.91
C MET A 101 5.11 -14.38 -8.12
N SER A 102 5.30 -15.33 -9.02
CA SER A 102 4.47 -15.47 -10.22
C SER A 102 3.05 -15.90 -9.86
N ILE A 103 2.88 -16.82 -8.90
CA ILE A 103 1.57 -17.21 -8.38
C ILE A 103 0.87 -16.01 -7.73
N ILE A 104 1.56 -15.27 -6.86
CA ILE A 104 1.03 -14.08 -6.20
C ILE A 104 0.64 -13.02 -7.25
N THR A 105 1.50 -12.76 -8.23
CA THR A 105 1.22 -11.82 -9.34
C THR A 105 0.00 -12.27 -10.14
N MET A 106 -0.11 -13.55 -10.45
CA MET A 106 -1.25 -14.11 -11.16
C MET A 106 -2.56 -13.88 -10.37
N VAL A 107 -2.56 -14.17 -9.07
CA VAL A 107 -3.73 -13.94 -8.19
C VAL A 107 -4.07 -12.47 -8.06
N LEU A 108 -3.08 -11.60 -7.83
CA LEU A 108 -3.28 -10.16 -7.72
C LEU A 108 -3.80 -9.57 -9.03
N SER A 109 -3.27 -10.02 -10.17
CA SER A 109 -3.62 -9.46 -11.49
C SER A 109 -5.03 -9.86 -11.88
N LEU A 110 -5.42 -11.10 -11.60
CA LEU A 110 -6.79 -11.57 -11.76
C LEU A 110 -7.75 -10.82 -10.84
N SER A 111 -7.40 -10.69 -9.55
CA SER A 111 -8.20 -9.96 -8.56
C SER A 111 -8.38 -8.49 -8.95
N ALA A 112 -7.31 -7.84 -9.42
CA ALA A 112 -7.33 -6.46 -9.88
C ALA A 112 -8.18 -6.31 -11.16
N TYR A 113 -8.09 -7.29 -12.07
CA TYR A 113 -8.88 -7.31 -13.29
C TYR A 113 -10.38 -7.40 -13.00
N ILE A 114 -10.78 -8.31 -12.10
CA ILE A 114 -12.18 -8.47 -11.65
C ILE A 114 -12.66 -7.18 -10.98
N ARG A 115 -11.87 -6.63 -10.05
CA ARG A 115 -12.21 -5.40 -9.33
C ARG A 115 -12.35 -4.20 -10.27
N ARG A 116 -11.52 -4.11 -11.31
CA ARG A 116 -11.57 -3.05 -12.32
C ARG A 116 -12.83 -3.18 -13.20
N ILE A 117 -13.24 -4.38 -13.60
CA ILE A 117 -14.50 -4.57 -14.35
C ILE A 117 -15.71 -4.11 -13.52
N GLY A 118 -15.74 -4.45 -12.23
CA GLY A 118 -16.82 -4.04 -11.33
C GLY A 118 -16.95 -2.52 -11.22
N TYR A 119 -15.83 -1.81 -11.33
CA TYR A 119 -15.77 -0.35 -11.27
C TYR A 119 -16.18 0.34 -12.58
N TYR A 120 -15.83 -0.25 -13.72
CA TYR A 120 -16.14 0.29 -15.05
C TYR A 120 -17.49 -0.15 -15.61
N LYS A 121 -18.36 -0.77 -14.80
CA LYS A 121 -19.72 -1.12 -15.21
C LYS A 121 -20.39 0.17 -15.71
N PRO A 122 -20.72 0.28 -17.02
CA PRO A 122 -21.45 1.43 -17.49
C PRO A 122 -22.78 1.37 -16.76
N ASN A 123 -23.13 2.43 -16.04
CA ASN A 123 -24.46 2.57 -15.48
C ASN A 123 -25.43 2.61 -16.68
N GLY A 124 -25.89 1.44 -17.09
CA GLY A 124 -26.86 1.24 -18.15
C GLY A 124 -28.21 1.62 -17.60
N LYS A 125 -28.46 2.92 -17.51
CA LYS A 125 -29.77 3.57 -17.53
C LYS A 125 -29.51 5.02 -17.93
N ARG A 126 -29.61 5.28 -19.23
CA ARG A 126 -30.13 6.58 -19.66
C ARG A 126 -31.54 6.63 -19.09
N ILE A 127 -31.72 7.23 -17.93
CA ILE A 127 -33.03 7.76 -17.58
C ILE A 127 -33.16 8.99 -18.46
N VAL A 128 -33.64 8.77 -19.68
CA VAL A 128 -34.41 9.80 -20.36
C VAL A 128 -35.61 10.00 -19.44
N SER A 129 -35.58 11.06 -18.65
CA SER A 129 -36.76 11.52 -17.92
C SER A 129 -37.74 12.03 -18.96
N HIS A 130 -38.55 11.15 -19.52
CA HIS A 130 -39.89 11.52 -19.93
C HIS A 130 -40.77 11.14 -18.74
N SER A 131 -41.15 12.15 -17.94
CA SER A 131 -42.24 12.03 -16.98
C SER A 131 -43.55 11.89 -17.78
N PRO A 132 -44.57 11.22 -17.22
CA PRO A 132 -45.80 10.88 -17.93
C PRO A 132 -46.72 12.10 -18.06
N ASP A 133 -47.53 12.05 -19.11
CA ASP A 133 -48.57 13.01 -19.51
C ASP A 133 -48.10 14.35 -20.07
N GLU A 134 -48.10 14.43 -21.40
CA GLU A 134 -48.65 15.57 -22.13
C GLU A 134 -48.81 15.21 -23.62
N THR A 135 -50.06 15.08 -24.08
CA THR A 135 -50.42 15.36 -25.48
C THR A 135 -50.29 16.88 -25.72
N PRO A 136 -49.96 17.31 -26.95
CA PRO A 136 -49.07 18.43 -27.23
C PRO A 136 -49.77 19.80 -27.25
N ILE A 137 -48.99 20.90 -27.13
CA ILE A 137 -48.89 22.03 -28.09
C ILE A 137 -47.82 23.04 -27.59
N GLN A 138 -47.04 23.58 -28.54
CA GLN A 138 -45.89 24.51 -28.43
C GLN A 138 -46.28 25.99 -28.14
N PRO A 139 -45.38 27.00 -28.29
CA PRO A 139 -44.23 27.39 -27.44
C PRO A 139 -44.30 28.89 -27.05
N GLU A 140 -43.52 29.38 -26.06
CA GLU A 140 -42.79 30.68 -26.13
C GLU A 140 -42.22 31.11 -24.77
N ASP A 141 -40.95 31.52 -24.85
CA ASP A 141 -40.27 32.59 -24.14
C ASP A 141 -40.08 32.64 -22.61
N ALA A 142 -38.78 32.81 -22.29
CA ALA A 142 -38.22 33.82 -21.40
C ALA A 142 -38.33 33.64 -19.86
N THR A 143 -37.16 33.32 -19.28
CA THR A 143 -36.54 33.96 -18.09
C THR A 143 -37.37 34.24 -16.83
N SER A 144 -37.05 33.48 -15.76
CA SER A 144 -36.71 33.87 -14.35
C SER A 144 -37.52 34.97 -13.60
N PRO A 145 -37.53 35.07 -12.26
CA PRO A 145 -37.06 34.18 -11.18
C PRO A 145 -38.04 34.10 -9.96
N THR A 146 -37.59 33.46 -8.87
CA THR A 146 -37.81 33.87 -7.45
C THR A 146 -38.80 33.05 -6.58
N GLU A 147 -38.20 32.42 -5.56
CA GLU A 147 -38.65 32.19 -4.17
C GLU A 147 -39.69 31.11 -3.76
N GLN A 148 -39.12 30.10 -3.06
CA GLN A 148 -39.39 29.67 -1.68
C GLN A 148 -40.51 28.66 -1.31
N LYS A 149 -40.03 27.68 -0.52
CA LYS A 149 -40.63 26.80 0.53
C LYS A 149 -41.20 25.43 0.09
N THR A 150 -40.51 24.30 0.34
CA THR A 150 -40.31 23.55 1.63
C THR A 150 -41.55 22.67 1.92
N SER A 151 -41.57 21.33 2.04
CA SER A 151 -40.63 20.21 2.29
C SER A 151 -41.32 18.91 1.78
N GLN A 152 -40.70 17.75 1.52
CA GLN A 152 -39.93 16.90 2.43
C GLN A 152 -39.17 15.84 1.60
N THR A 153 -37.84 15.77 1.75
CA THR A 153 -37.02 14.63 1.33
C THR A 153 -36.44 14.01 2.61
N ILE A 154 -36.57 12.68 2.74
CA ILE A 154 -35.92 11.92 3.80
C ILE A 154 -34.41 11.99 3.58
N GLU A 155 -33.76 12.96 4.23
CA GLU A 155 -32.31 13.03 4.39
C GLU A 155 -31.87 11.91 5.34
N LYS A 156 -31.05 10.99 4.82
CA LYS A 156 -30.21 10.12 5.63
C LYS A 156 -29.04 10.99 6.14
N PRO A 157 -28.74 11.02 7.45
CA PRO A 157 -27.95 12.10 8.03
C PRO A 157 -26.53 12.12 7.49
N THR A 158 -26.17 13.23 6.88
CA THR A 158 -24.80 13.69 6.71
C THR A 158 -24.22 13.94 8.09
N THR A 159 -23.48 12.97 8.62
CA THR A 159 -22.61 13.21 9.78
C THR A 159 -21.59 14.28 9.42
N LYS A 160 -21.88 15.53 9.81
CA LYS A 160 -20.89 16.59 10.01
C LYS A 160 -19.66 15.98 10.68
N PRO A 161 -18.43 16.29 10.26
CA PRO A 161 -17.27 15.93 11.07
C PRO A 161 -17.40 16.73 12.37
N GLY A 162 -17.90 16.06 13.42
CA GLY A 162 -17.95 16.61 14.77
C GLY A 162 -16.55 17.03 15.21
N PRO A 163 -16.45 17.90 16.23
CA PRO A 163 -15.18 18.41 16.70
C PRO A 163 -14.28 17.22 17.05
N LYS A 164 -13.23 16.99 16.26
CA LYS A 164 -12.29 15.89 16.49
C LYS A 164 -11.70 16.10 17.87
N SER A 165 -12.03 15.21 18.81
CA SER A 165 -11.51 15.30 20.17
C SER A 165 -9.99 15.36 20.12
N LYS A 166 -9.39 16.24 20.93
CA LYS A 166 -7.94 16.44 21.05
C LYS A 166 -7.21 15.09 21.18
N PHE A 167 -7.84 14.12 21.85
CA PHE A 167 -7.37 12.75 22.05
C PHE A 167 -7.27 11.91 20.77
N SER A 168 -8.24 12.00 19.85
CA SER A 168 -8.24 11.24 18.56
C SER A 168 -7.00 11.50 17.71
N LEU A 169 -6.39 12.68 17.85
CA LEU A 169 -5.17 13.04 17.15
C LEU A 169 -3.94 12.31 17.73
N PHE A 170 -3.85 12.13 19.05
CA PHE A 170 -2.65 11.60 19.68
C PHE A 170 -2.62 10.06 19.82
N TYR A 171 -3.76 9.37 19.66
CA TYR A 171 -3.81 7.89 19.75
C TYR A 171 -2.80 7.20 18.82
N ASP A 172 -2.68 7.66 17.56
CA ASP A 172 -1.71 7.12 16.60
C ASP A 172 -0.27 7.19 17.16
N LEU A 173 0.08 8.24 17.91
CA LEU A 173 1.42 8.44 18.46
C LEU A 173 1.64 7.62 19.71
N ILE A 174 0.67 7.60 20.62
CA ILE A 174 0.73 6.81 21.85
C ILE A 174 0.92 5.33 21.53
N LEU A 175 0.22 4.82 20.51
CA LEU A 175 0.36 3.44 20.07
C LEU A 175 1.78 3.15 19.55
N ILE A 176 2.36 4.07 18.78
CA ILE A 176 3.71 3.93 18.24
C ILE A 176 4.77 4.01 19.35
N ASP A 177 4.60 4.92 20.32
CA ASP A 177 5.50 5.04 21.46
C ASP A 177 5.44 3.77 22.32
N LEU A 178 4.24 3.26 22.61
CA LEU A 178 4.06 2.00 23.34
C LEU A 178 4.74 0.83 22.61
N LEU A 179 4.54 0.73 21.29
CA LEU A 179 5.17 -0.30 20.47
C LEU A 179 6.71 -0.17 20.43
N SER A 180 7.22 1.06 20.45
CA SER A 180 8.66 1.35 20.48
C SER A 180 9.27 0.99 21.84
N ILE A 181 8.57 1.28 22.94
CA ILE A 181 8.98 0.87 24.30
C ILE A 181 8.96 -0.65 24.41
N PHE A 182 7.94 -1.30 23.87
CA PHE A 182 7.88 -2.77 23.80
C PHE A 182 9.07 -3.34 23.03
N ALA A 183 9.40 -2.78 21.85
CA ALA A 183 10.56 -3.19 21.07
C ALA A 183 11.87 -3.08 21.87
N ILE A 184 12.09 -1.97 22.59
CA ILE A 184 13.27 -1.81 23.47
C ILE A 184 13.25 -2.81 24.62
N THR A 185 12.09 -3.05 25.22
CA THR A 185 11.95 -3.98 26.36
C THR A 185 12.31 -5.41 25.96
N THR A 186 11.94 -5.84 24.74
CA THR A 186 12.26 -7.19 24.25
C THR A 186 13.76 -7.45 24.14
N TYR A 187 14.58 -6.39 23.98
CA TYR A 187 16.04 -6.51 24.01
C TYR A 187 16.57 -6.85 25.41
N PHE A 188 16.03 -6.22 26.46
CA PHE A 188 16.50 -6.40 27.85
C PHE A 188 15.96 -7.67 28.51
N ILE A 189 14.91 -8.28 27.95
CA ILE A 189 14.28 -9.49 28.49
C ILE A 189 14.40 -10.61 27.45
N PRO A 190 15.51 -11.38 27.45
CA PRO A 190 15.75 -12.45 26.47
C PRO A 190 14.68 -13.54 26.44
N HIS A 191 13.93 -13.73 27.54
CA HIS A 191 12.89 -14.76 27.63
C HIS A 191 11.65 -14.46 26.78
N ILE A 192 11.46 -13.20 26.32
CA ILE A 192 10.35 -12.80 25.43
C ILE A 192 10.75 -12.98 23.94
N ASN A 193 12.04 -13.18 23.68
CA ASN A 193 12.68 -13.11 22.35
C ASN A 193 12.69 -14.46 21.58
N ILE A 194 12.08 -15.51 22.13
CA ILE A 194 12.10 -16.87 21.54
C ILE A 194 10.86 -17.21 20.71
N ASN A 195 9.91 -16.27 20.58
CA ASN A 195 8.65 -16.51 19.89
C ASN A 195 8.70 -15.97 18.46
N LEU A 196 8.23 -16.76 17.48
CA LEU A 196 8.03 -16.34 16.08
C LEU A 196 7.24 -15.03 15.95
N LEU A 197 6.34 -14.78 16.91
CA LEU A 197 5.54 -13.56 16.97
C LEU A 197 6.43 -12.32 17.16
N HIS A 198 7.51 -12.41 17.92
CA HIS A 198 8.45 -11.32 18.14
C HIS A 198 9.17 -10.95 16.83
N ASP A 199 9.72 -11.94 16.11
CA ASP A 199 10.40 -11.70 14.83
C ASP A 199 9.46 -11.06 13.80
N VAL A 200 8.23 -11.55 13.68
CA VAL A 200 7.23 -11.01 12.75
C VAL A 200 6.86 -9.57 13.12
N ILE A 201 6.60 -9.29 14.40
CA ILE A 201 6.30 -7.94 14.87
C ILE A 201 7.49 -7.02 14.68
N GLY A 202 8.70 -7.49 14.97
CA GLY A 202 9.94 -6.75 14.79
C GLY A 202 10.18 -6.38 13.33
N ILE A 203 9.95 -7.29 12.40
CA ILE A 203 10.05 -7.02 10.96
C ILE A 203 8.99 -6.00 10.52
N ILE A 204 7.73 -6.16 10.94
CA ILE A 204 6.66 -5.21 10.60
C ILE A 204 7.01 -3.81 11.15
N TYR A 205 7.47 -3.75 12.40
CA TYR A 205 7.93 -2.51 13.01
C TYR A 205 9.04 -1.88 12.17
N MET A 206 10.05 -2.69 11.85
CA MET A 206 11.25 -2.28 11.16
C MET A 206 10.99 -1.81 9.73
N VAL A 207 9.97 -2.31 9.04
CA VAL A 207 9.64 -1.94 7.65
C VAL A 207 8.69 -0.74 7.57
N PHE A 208 7.88 -0.49 8.60
CA PHE A 208 6.75 0.44 8.48
C PHE A 208 6.77 1.62 9.47
N ILE A 209 7.04 1.36 10.75
CA ILE A 209 6.80 2.31 11.84
C ILE A 209 7.67 3.57 11.77
N PRO A 210 9.01 3.49 11.64
CA PRO A 210 9.84 4.70 11.62
C PRO A 210 9.52 5.60 10.42
N GLY A 211 9.28 5.02 9.25
CA GLY A 211 8.88 5.79 8.07
C GLY A 211 7.50 6.40 8.15
N TYR A 212 6.54 5.74 8.83
CA TYR A 212 5.24 6.34 9.12
C TYR A 212 5.38 7.60 9.97
N MET A 213 6.28 7.57 10.97
CA MET A 213 6.59 8.75 11.77
C MET A 213 7.28 9.84 10.96
N PHE A 214 8.22 9.49 10.08
CA PHE A 214 8.80 10.45 9.13
C PHE A 214 7.72 11.13 8.29
N MET A 215 6.77 10.36 7.78
CA MET A 215 5.65 10.90 7.00
C MET A 215 4.70 11.75 7.83
N ALA A 216 4.46 11.40 9.09
CA ALA A 216 3.67 12.22 10.00
C ALA A 216 4.31 13.60 10.24
N ILE A 217 5.64 13.68 10.22
CA ILE A 217 6.37 14.94 10.31
C ILE A 217 6.41 15.66 8.96
N LEU A 218 6.86 15.03 7.88
CA LEU A 218 7.02 15.69 6.58
C LEU A 218 5.68 16.16 6.00
N LEU A 219 4.67 15.29 6.03
CA LEU A 219 3.38 15.46 5.37
C LEU A 219 2.23 15.34 6.40
N PRO A 220 2.09 16.32 7.32
CA PRO A 220 1.11 16.26 8.40
C PRO A 220 -0.34 16.35 7.92
N LYS A 221 -0.59 16.92 6.72
CA LYS A 221 -1.93 17.08 6.15
C LYS A 221 -2.44 15.73 5.61
N LYS A 222 -3.30 15.06 6.39
CA LYS A 222 -3.97 13.79 6.02
C LYS A 222 -4.77 13.86 4.69
N SER A 223 -5.13 15.05 4.19
CA SER A 223 -5.91 15.24 2.96
C SER A 223 -5.07 15.44 1.69
N SER A 224 -3.76 15.63 1.79
CA SER A 224 -2.92 16.00 0.64
C SER A 224 -2.40 14.80 -0.17
N LEU A 225 -2.29 13.62 0.47
CA LEU A 225 -1.93 12.38 -0.20
C LEU A 225 -2.93 11.29 0.16
N GLY A 226 -3.37 10.54 -0.84
CA GLY A 226 -4.21 9.37 -0.60
C GLY A 226 -3.51 8.37 0.33
N THR A 227 -4.29 7.71 1.20
CA THR A 227 -3.78 6.81 2.26
C THR A 227 -2.75 5.81 1.74
N ILE A 228 -3.01 5.21 0.57
CA ILE A 228 -2.11 4.22 -0.06
C ILE A 228 -0.75 4.84 -0.44
N ILE A 229 -0.72 6.08 -0.94
CA ILE A 229 0.56 6.76 -1.25
C ILE A 229 1.30 7.05 0.04
N ARG A 230 0.60 7.47 1.10
CA ARG A 230 1.22 7.71 2.39
C ARG A 230 1.84 6.43 2.99
N LEU A 231 1.11 5.31 2.88
CA LEU A 231 1.59 3.99 3.31
C LEU A 231 2.79 3.52 2.48
N GLY A 232 2.74 3.75 1.17
CA GLY A 232 3.90 3.52 0.32
C GLY A 232 5.08 4.34 0.84
N LEU A 233 4.98 5.67 0.74
CA LEU A 233 6.08 6.57 1.09
C LEU A 233 6.71 6.29 2.47
N SER A 234 5.94 5.83 3.47
CA SER A 234 6.51 5.34 4.73
C SER A 234 7.45 4.13 4.60
N VAL A 235 7.08 3.09 3.86
CA VAL A 235 7.98 1.95 3.62
C VAL A 235 9.16 2.39 2.76
N GLY A 236 8.94 3.24 1.76
CA GLY A 236 9.99 3.79 0.92
C GLY A 236 11.05 4.59 1.68
N VAL A 237 10.66 5.30 2.74
CA VAL A 237 11.63 5.98 3.64
C VAL A 237 12.30 5.01 4.60
N THR A 238 11.59 3.97 5.03
CA THR A 238 12.12 3.04 6.02
C THR A 238 13.21 2.14 5.46
N LEU A 239 13.12 1.72 4.20
CA LEU A 239 14.11 0.82 3.59
C LEU A 239 15.54 1.42 3.53
N PRO A 240 15.75 2.67 3.08
CA PRO A 240 17.07 3.31 3.17
C PRO A 240 17.53 3.52 4.60
N VAL A 241 16.63 3.93 5.50
CA VAL A 241 16.95 4.18 6.91
C VAL A 241 17.43 2.91 7.61
N THR A 242 16.73 1.80 7.41
CA THR A 242 17.11 0.49 7.94
C THR A 242 18.43 -0.01 7.37
N SER A 243 18.65 0.16 6.06
CA SER A 243 19.92 -0.20 5.41
C SER A 243 21.10 0.60 5.99
N LEU A 244 20.93 1.92 6.17
CA LEU A 244 21.96 2.79 6.74
C LEU A 244 22.29 2.41 8.19
N ILE A 245 21.28 2.17 9.01
CA ILE A 245 21.46 1.76 10.41
C ILE A 245 22.11 0.37 10.47
N GLY A 246 21.66 -0.57 9.65
CA GLY A 246 22.28 -1.90 9.54
C GLY A 246 23.75 -1.83 9.15
N MET A 247 24.10 -0.94 8.23
CA MET A 247 25.49 -0.69 7.83
C MET A 247 26.32 -0.15 9.00
N VAL A 248 25.80 0.81 9.77
CA VAL A 248 26.50 1.31 10.97
C VAL A 248 26.69 0.19 12.00
N LEU A 249 25.65 -0.61 12.24
CA LEU A 249 25.69 -1.72 13.19
C LEU A 249 26.65 -2.82 12.79
N TYR A 250 26.84 -3.06 11.49
CA TYR A 250 27.81 -4.02 10.97
C TYR A 250 29.23 -3.76 11.50
N TYR A 251 29.61 -2.50 11.67
CA TYR A 251 30.92 -2.11 12.21
C TYR A 251 30.98 -2.09 13.75
N THR A 252 29.88 -2.41 14.44
CA THR A 252 29.84 -2.44 15.91
C THR A 252 29.91 -3.86 16.46
N LYS A 253 30.25 -3.99 17.74
CA LYS A 253 30.33 -5.29 18.45
C LYS A 253 29.00 -6.08 18.46
N TYR A 254 27.87 -5.44 18.16
CA TYR A 254 26.53 -6.03 18.25
C TYR A 254 26.07 -6.76 16.97
N GLY A 255 26.77 -6.58 15.85
CA GLY A 255 26.45 -7.22 14.57
C GLY A 255 25.05 -6.91 14.01
N ILE A 256 24.66 -7.62 12.94
CA ILE A 256 23.35 -7.48 12.27
C ILE A 256 22.40 -8.55 12.83
N SER A 257 21.79 -8.25 13.98
CA SER A 257 20.68 -9.04 14.54
C SER A 257 19.41 -8.19 14.57
N ILE A 258 18.23 -8.83 14.48
CA ILE A 258 16.92 -8.16 14.61
C ILE A 258 16.90 -7.28 15.87
N ASN A 259 17.34 -7.84 17.00
CA ASN A 259 17.38 -7.13 18.29
C ASN A 259 18.30 -5.91 18.29
N SER A 260 19.50 -6.06 17.71
CA SER A 260 20.45 -4.95 17.58
C SER A 260 19.85 -3.84 16.73
N LEU A 261 19.12 -4.19 15.67
CA LEU A 261 18.56 -3.25 14.71
C LEU A 261 17.28 -2.56 15.21
N LEU A 262 16.48 -3.24 16.03
CA LEU A 262 15.26 -2.68 16.63
C LEU A 262 15.55 -1.50 17.57
N ILE A 263 16.62 -1.56 18.37
CA ILE A 263 16.96 -0.49 19.34
C ILE A 263 17.19 0.88 18.68
N PRO A 264 18.14 1.05 17.73
CA PRO A 264 18.38 2.33 17.09
C PRO A 264 17.17 2.83 16.31
N LEU A 265 16.40 1.91 15.70
CA LEU A 265 15.13 2.25 15.05
C LEU A 265 14.08 2.77 16.05
N ALA A 266 13.98 2.16 17.23
CA ALA A 266 13.05 2.57 18.27
C ALA A 266 13.43 3.92 18.87
N ILE A 267 14.73 4.14 19.14
CA ILE A 267 15.26 5.43 19.58
C ILE A 267 14.95 6.51 18.52
N LEU A 268 15.21 6.22 17.24
CA LEU A 268 14.89 7.12 16.14
C LEU A 268 13.39 7.44 16.11
N THR A 269 12.53 6.43 16.24
CA THR A 269 11.07 6.60 16.25
C THR A 269 10.61 7.47 17.41
N LEU A 270 11.14 7.29 18.61
CA LEU A 270 10.83 8.11 19.79
C LEU A 270 11.25 9.58 19.59
N ILE A 271 12.45 9.81 19.04
CA ILE A 271 12.91 11.17 18.69
C ILE A 271 11.92 11.81 17.72
N LEU A 272 11.54 11.09 16.65
CA LEU A 272 10.56 11.57 15.68
C LEU A 272 9.19 11.82 16.31
N SER A 273 8.75 10.98 17.23
CA SER A 273 7.49 11.15 17.96
C SER A 273 7.44 12.49 18.68
N VAL A 274 8.52 12.86 19.41
CA VAL A 274 8.62 14.18 20.08
C VAL A 274 8.51 15.33 19.07
N TYR A 275 9.18 15.23 17.91
CA TYR A 275 9.07 16.23 16.85
C TYR A 275 7.67 16.30 16.25
N ALA A 276 7.00 15.15 16.05
CA ALA A 276 5.65 15.08 15.54
C ALA A 276 4.65 15.73 16.50
N ILE A 277 4.79 15.54 17.81
CA ILE A 277 3.99 16.21 18.85
C ILE A 277 4.17 17.73 18.75
N LYS A 278 5.42 18.22 18.74
CA LYS A 278 5.71 19.65 18.62
C LYS A 278 5.08 20.26 17.36
N LYS A 279 5.19 19.56 16.22
CA LYS A 279 4.60 20.00 14.94
C LYS A 279 3.07 20.06 15.00
N ARG A 280 2.43 19.06 15.62
CA ARG A 280 0.96 19.01 15.76
C ARG A 280 0.42 20.08 16.71
N ILE A 281 1.13 20.38 17.80
CA ILE A 281 0.75 21.46 18.72
C ILE A 281 0.83 22.81 18.00
N LYS A 282 1.91 23.06 17.23
CA LYS A 282 2.04 24.29 16.43
C LYS A 282 0.91 24.46 15.42
N ALA A 283 0.51 23.37 14.76
CA ALA A 283 -0.59 23.38 13.78
C ALA A 283 -1.99 23.51 14.40
N TYR A 284 -2.15 23.24 15.70
CA TYR A 284 -3.40 23.43 16.43
C TYR A 284 -3.54 24.86 16.98
N ASN A 285 -2.41 25.51 17.27
CA ASN A 285 -2.37 26.89 17.78
C ASN A 285 -2.43 27.94 16.64
N GLN A 286 -2.55 27.51 15.38
CA GLN A 286 -2.74 28.36 14.19
C GLN A 286 -4.16 28.17 13.65
#